data_AF-A0AAU9VKN7-F1
#
_entry.id   AF-A0AAU9VKN7-F1
#
_cell.length_a   1.000
_cell.length_b   1.000
_cell.length_c   1.000
_cell.angle_alpha   90.00
_cell.angle_beta   90.00
_cell.angle_gamma   90.00
#
_symmetry.space_group_name_H-M   'P 1'
#
loop_
_entity.id
_entity.type
_entity.pdbx_description
1 polymer ?
#
loop_
_entity_poly.entity_id
_entity_poly.type
_entity_poly.pdbx_seq_one_letter_code
_entity_poly.pdbx_strand_id
1 'polypeptide(L)'
;MMKIRLCTLKCLVILLGVASLMIIAGRNLYQESFNWEDRTSCKPEPLLDSIARLNGMFDDLKTFVMFIGYSQTIESRTGAILDAHPQIILPQEYDVLGNWKMYQNKKLRERGKQKYMLFFFLHYLSTFQAIFRNQANKPSQFWVWTSKVESARYYPLSDTWQGIINGKIKVIGDTSSGSTTRQLTRNQGNFTVLEDIQNVIGIPLKFLHTITNPYEVIALNVMRQSRSAVEVSHDWSFINDAKDVFALVETNAQIRKLYGDAVLDISTDDYINNPRETMIQICRFLQVTCYNSYLDKVEKELNKESTRARDQVIWTDEEKEWVAAEINKYSFLKSFEF
;
A
#
# COMPACT_ATOMS: atom_id res chain seq x y z
N MET A 1 -6.26 -20.03 56.32
CA MET A 1 -7.19 -19.05 55.71
C MET A 1 -6.38 -17.99 54.98
N MET A 2 -6.58 -17.89 53.68
CA MET A 2 -5.72 -17.18 52.74
C MET A 2 -6.04 -15.67 52.74
N LYS A 3 -5.07 -14.84 53.12
CA LYS A 3 -5.17 -13.37 53.07
C LYS A 3 -4.94 -12.92 51.62
N ILE A 4 -5.97 -12.38 50.97
CA ILE A 4 -5.85 -11.71 49.68
C ILE A 4 -5.44 -10.26 49.95
N ARG A 5 -4.20 -9.90 49.60
CA ARG A 5 -3.74 -8.50 49.50
C ARG A 5 -4.32 -7.91 48.23
N LEU A 6 -5.20 -6.90 48.36
CA LEU A 6 -5.59 -6.06 47.22
C LEU A 6 -4.38 -5.22 46.78
N CYS A 7 -3.87 -5.51 45.58
CA CYS A 7 -2.91 -4.67 44.90
C CYS A 7 -3.59 -3.39 44.40
N THR A 8 -3.14 -2.27 44.96
CA THR A 8 -3.10 -0.90 44.39
C THR A 8 -4.40 -0.13 44.17
N LEU A 9 -4.48 1.02 44.85
CA LEU A 9 -5.53 2.06 44.82
C LEU A 9 -5.80 2.65 43.41
N LYS A 10 -4.93 2.39 42.42
CA LYS A 10 -5.06 2.91 41.04
C LYS A 10 -6.18 2.24 40.23
N CYS A 11 -6.52 0.97 40.49
CA CYS A 11 -7.64 0.31 39.78
C CYS A 11 -9.02 0.82 40.21
N LEU A 12 -9.18 1.29 41.45
CA LEU A 12 -10.46 1.78 41.96
C LEU A 12 -10.84 3.15 41.37
N VAL A 13 -9.85 4.01 41.13
CA VAL A 13 -10.04 5.35 40.55
C VAL A 13 -10.39 5.28 39.06
N ILE A 14 -9.86 4.29 38.33
CA ILE A 14 -10.19 4.08 36.90
C ILE A 14 -11.63 3.56 36.75
N LEU A 15 -12.07 2.63 37.62
CA LEU A 15 -13.44 2.12 37.62
C LEU A 15 -14.47 3.20 37.98
N LEU A 16 -14.16 4.08 38.94
CA LEU A 16 -15.03 5.22 39.31
C LEU A 16 -15.04 6.30 38.21
N GLY A 17 -13.91 6.55 37.54
CA GLY A 17 -13.82 7.50 36.42
C GLY A 17 -14.65 7.08 35.20
N VAL A 18 -14.63 5.79 34.84
CA VAL A 18 -15.42 5.24 33.72
C VAL A 18 -16.92 5.22 34.05
N ALA A 19 -17.30 4.89 35.29
CA ALA A 19 -18.69 4.95 35.73
C ALA A 19 -19.24 6.40 35.72
N SER A 20 -18.42 7.38 36.10
CA SER A 20 -18.78 8.80 36.09
C SER A 20 -18.97 9.33 34.66
N LEU A 21 -18.09 8.93 33.73
CA LEU A 21 -18.21 9.26 32.30
C LEU A 21 -19.46 8.61 31.66
N MET A 22 -19.82 7.39 32.06
CA MET A 22 -21.04 6.71 31.59
C MET A 22 -22.32 7.38 32.13
N ILE A 23 -22.30 7.92 33.36
CA ILE A 23 -23.44 8.65 33.95
C ILE A 23 -23.59 10.05 33.33
N ILE A 24 -22.47 10.73 33.05
CA ILE A 24 -22.48 12.05 32.38
C ILE A 24 -22.87 11.91 30.90
N ALA A 25 -22.37 10.89 30.19
CA ALA A 25 -22.80 10.56 28.83
C ALA A 25 -24.28 10.12 28.80
N GLY A 26 -24.74 9.35 29.80
CA GLY A 26 -26.13 8.95 29.93
C GLY A 26 -27.11 10.09 30.22
N ARG A 27 -26.66 11.15 30.92
CA ARG A 27 -27.47 12.36 31.17
C ARG A 27 -27.50 13.33 29.99
N ASN A 28 -26.39 13.49 29.26
CA ASN A 28 -26.34 14.41 28.11
C ASN A 28 -26.96 13.83 26.83
N LEU A 29 -27.22 12.52 26.76
CA LEU A 29 -27.92 11.88 25.63
C LEU A 29 -29.46 11.91 25.76
N TYR A 30 -30.02 12.47 26.84
CA TYR A 30 -31.46 12.36 27.17
C TYR A 30 -32.20 13.69 27.30
N GLN A 31 -31.75 14.75 26.62
CA GLN A 31 -32.46 16.04 26.63
C GLN A 31 -32.57 16.73 25.27
N GLU A 32 -32.74 15.97 24.18
CA GLU A 32 -33.44 16.49 23.00
C GLU A 32 -34.56 15.53 22.61
N SER A 33 -35.80 15.99 22.80
CA SER A 33 -37.02 15.33 22.38
C SER A 33 -37.07 15.29 20.85
N PHE A 34 -36.47 14.27 20.25
CA PHE A 34 -36.69 13.95 18.85
C PHE A 34 -38.06 13.26 18.72
N ASN A 35 -38.98 13.94 18.03
CA ASN A 35 -40.27 13.41 17.60
C ASN A 35 -40.07 12.04 16.94
N TRP A 36 -40.68 11.02 17.53
CA TRP A 36 -40.74 9.66 17.03
C TRP A 36 -41.85 9.54 15.97
N GLU A 37 -41.67 10.17 14.81
CA GLU A 37 -42.43 9.77 13.63
C GLU A 37 -41.44 9.18 12.62
N ASP A 38 -41.65 7.89 12.36
CA ASP A 38 -40.95 7.00 11.43
C ASP A 38 -39.52 6.54 11.82
N ARG A 39 -39.44 5.61 12.78
CA ARG A 39 -38.28 4.72 12.91
C ARG A 39 -38.53 3.41 12.19
N THR A 40 -38.18 3.34 10.91
CA THR A 40 -37.63 2.10 10.36
C THR A 40 -36.34 1.81 11.13
N SER A 41 -36.45 1.04 12.22
CA SER A 41 -35.28 0.64 13.00
C SER A 41 -34.34 -0.18 12.11
N CYS A 42 -33.10 0.29 11.92
CA CYS A 42 -32.03 -0.56 11.40
C CYS A 42 -31.79 -1.66 12.44
N LYS A 43 -32.50 -2.79 12.32
CA LYS A 43 -32.17 -4.00 13.08
C LYS A 43 -30.78 -4.44 12.63
N PRO A 44 -29.81 -4.65 13.55
CA PRO A 44 -28.51 -5.15 13.18
C PRO A 44 -28.68 -6.52 12.54
N GLU A 45 -28.06 -6.69 11.39
CA GLU A 45 -28.08 -7.95 10.66
C GLU A 45 -27.39 -9.06 11.48
N PRO A 46 -27.86 -10.32 11.39
CA PRO A 46 -27.16 -11.44 11.99
C PRO A 46 -25.70 -11.53 11.52
N LEU A 47 -24.77 -11.83 12.44
CA LEU A 47 -23.33 -11.88 12.15
C LEU A 47 -22.98 -12.84 11.00
N LEU A 48 -23.69 -13.96 10.87
CA LEU A 48 -23.49 -14.93 9.79
C LEU A 48 -23.85 -14.34 8.42
N ASP A 49 -24.93 -13.57 8.34
CA ASP A 49 -25.37 -12.91 7.12
C ASP A 49 -24.39 -11.77 6.75
N SER A 50 -23.90 -11.03 7.75
CA SER A 50 -22.84 -10.04 7.57
C SER A 50 -21.54 -10.66 7.04
N ILE A 51 -21.14 -11.83 7.54
CA ILE A 51 -19.94 -12.55 7.07
C ILE A 51 -20.17 -13.12 5.65
N ALA A 52 -21.36 -13.66 5.37
CA ALA A 52 -21.71 -14.18 4.05
C ALA A 52 -21.71 -13.06 3.01
N ARG A 53 -22.33 -11.91 3.32
CA ARG A 53 -22.28 -10.71 2.48
C ARG A 53 -20.85 -10.25 2.26
N LEU A 54 -20.05 -10.16 3.32
CA LEU A 54 -18.66 -9.71 3.22
C LEU A 54 -17.81 -10.63 2.34
N ASN A 55 -17.96 -11.95 2.48
CA ASN A 55 -17.27 -12.89 1.60
C ASN A 55 -17.78 -12.74 0.15
N GLY A 56 -19.10 -12.59 -0.03
CA GLY A 56 -19.73 -12.41 -1.34
C GLY A 56 -19.26 -11.17 -2.11
N MET A 57 -18.77 -10.14 -1.42
CA MET A 57 -18.15 -8.97 -2.07
C MET A 57 -16.88 -9.32 -2.85
N PHE A 58 -16.21 -10.42 -2.48
CA PHE A 58 -14.94 -10.85 -3.04
C PHE A 58 -15.08 -12.01 -4.05
N ASP A 59 -16.28 -12.52 -4.29
CA ASP A 59 -16.51 -13.69 -5.17
C ASP A 59 -16.12 -13.44 -6.63
N ASP A 60 -16.16 -12.17 -7.07
CA ASP A 60 -15.84 -11.78 -8.44
C ASP A 60 -14.40 -11.29 -8.63
N LEU A 61 -13.54 -11.39 -7.59
CA LEU A 61 -12.13 -11.03 -7.70
C LEU A 61 -11.45 -11.83 -8.81
N LYS A 62 -10.77 -11.11 -9.71
CA LYS A 62 -10.06 -11.66 -10.87
C LYS A 62 -8.56 -11.52 -10.77
N THR A 63 -8.06 -10.59 -9.97
CA THR A 63 -6.64 -10.31 -9.89
C THR A 63 -6.29 -9.82 -8.49
N PHE A 64 -5.22 -10.38 -7.94
CA PHE A 64 -4.50 -9.79 -6.83
C PHE A 64 -3.28 -9.06 -7.38
N VAL A 65 -3.13 -7.78 -7.05
CA VAL A 65 -2.02 -6.97 -7.55
C VAL A 65 -1.06 -6.59 -6.42
N MET A 66 0.23 -6.74 -6.66
CA MET A 66 1.28 -6.20 -5.81
C MET A 66 2.11 -5.21 -6.60
N PHE A 67 2.59 -4.16 -5.96
CA PHE A 67 3.59 -3.31 -6.60
C PHE A 67 4.98 -3.81 -6.28
N ILE A 68 5.90 -3.62 -7.22
CA ILE A 68 7.34 -3.86 -7.08
C ILE A 68 8.10 -2.72 -7.77
N GLY A 69 9.34 -2.50 -7.38
CA GLY A 69 10.11 -1.36 -7.85
C GLY A 69 11.07 -0.82 -6.79
N TYR A 70 11.62 0.34 -7.07
CA TYR A 70 12.70 0.94 -6.30
C TYR A 70 12.50 2.46 -6.12
N SER A 71 11.31 3.01 -6.40
CA SER A 71 11.03 4.46 -6.35
C SER A 71 9.73 4.81 -5.62
N GLN A 72 9.84 5.24 -4.36
CA GLN A 72 8.69 5.38 -3.44
C GLN A 72 7.64 6.45 -3.82
N THR A 73 7.95 7.45 -4.65
CA THR A 73 7.08 8.63 -4.83
C THR A 73 5.99 8.46 -5.88
N ILE A 74 6.31 7.84 -7.02
CA ILE A 74 5.31 7.56 -8.07
C ILE A 74 4.41 6.41 -7.65
N GLU A 75 4.97 5.38 -7.01
CA GLU A 75 4.27 4.19 -6.52
C GLU A 75 3.01 4.53 -5.71
N SER A 76 3.15 5.37 -4.68
CA SER A 76 2.02 5.76 -3.83
C SER A 76 0.95 6.55 -4.59
N ARG A 77 1.35 7.39 -5.56
CA ARG A 77 0.40 8.15 -6.39
C ARG A 77 -0.35 7.24 -7.37
N THR A 78 0.35 6.31 -8.01
CA THR A 78 -0.26 5.30 -8.90
C THR A 78 -1.22 4.40 -8.13
N GLY A 79 -0.82 3.96 -6.93
CA GLY A 79 -1.70 3.20 -6.03
C GLY A 79 -2.99 3.93 -5.70
N ALA A 80 -2.89 5.20 -5.31
CA ALA A 80 -4.03 6.06 -5.03
C ALA A 80 -4.96 6.26 -6.24
N ILE A 81 -4.39 6.44 -7.42
CA ILE A 81 -5.13 6.59 -8.68
C ILE A 81 -5.88 5.30 -9.02
N LEU A 82 -5.29 4.13 -8.80
CA LEU A 82 -5.97 2.86 -9.03
C LEU A 82 -7.06 2.59 -7.99
N ASP A 83 -6.84 2.93 -6.72
CA ASP A 83 -7.85 2.84 -5.67
C ASP A 83 -9.06 3.77 -5.94
N ALA A 84 -8.89 4.83 -6.74
CA ALA A 84 -9.99 5.68 -7.23
C ALA A 84 -10.91 5.01 -8.27
N HIS A 85 -10.60 3.78 -8.70
CA HIS A 85 -11.40 3.04 -9.67
C HIS A 85 -12.55 2.26 -8.99
N PRO A 86 -13.78 2.27 -9.54
CA PRO A 86 -14.97 1.67 -8.89
C PRO A 86 -14.93 0.16 -8.59
N GLN A 87 -13.93 -0.55 -9.11
CA GLN A 87 -13.79 -2.01 -9.06
C GLN A 87 -12.44 -2.47 -8.49
N ILE A 88 -11.62 -1.54 -8.00
CA ILE A 88 -10.27 -1.80 -7.47
C ILE A 88 -10.24 -1.37 -6.01
N ILE A 89 -9.70 -2.23 -5.15
CA ILE A 89 -9.32 -1.88 -3.78
C ILE A 89 -7.82 -2.02 -3.65
N LEU A 90 -7.13 -0.92 -3.40
CA LEU A 90 -5.68 -0.87 -3.42
C LEU A 90 -5.14 0.08 -2.35
N PRO A 91 -5.18 -0.34 -1.07
CA PRO A 91 -4.61 0.46 0.01
C PRO A 91 -3.12 0.66 -0.16
N GLN A 92 -2.62 1.72 0.47
CA GLN A 92 -1.20 2.03 0.50
C GLN A 92 -0.52 1.50 1.74
N GLU A 93 0.61 0.82 1.54
CA GLU A 93 1.51 0.38 2.62
C GLU A 93 0.84 -0.59 3.60
N TYR A 94 0.13 -1.60 3.09
CA TYR A 94 -0.34 -2.71 3.94
C TYR A 94 0.81 -3.64 4.32
N ASP A 95 1.77 -3.83 3.43
CA ASP A 95 2.90 -4.76 3.53
C ASP A 95 2.44 -6.21 3.71
N VAL A 96 1.80 -6.75 2.67
CA VAL A 96 1.28 -8.14 2.67
C VAL A 96 2.37 -9.15 3.02
N LEU A 97 3.57 -8.97 2.46
CA LEU A 97 4.72 -9.85 2.69
C LEU A 97 5.17 -9.81 4.16
N GLY A 98 5.34 -8.61 4.72
CA GLY A 98 5.76 -8.42 6.11
C GLY A 98 4.71 -8.87 7.14
N ASN A 99 3.43 -8.87 6.77
CA ASN A 99 2.32 -9.34 7.60
C ASN A 99 1.95 -10.82 7.36
N TRP A 100 2.63 -11.52 6.43
CA TRP A 100 2.17 -12.84 5.98
C TRP A 100 2.08 -13.88 7.10
N LYS A 101 2.99 -13.80 8.09
CA LYS A 101 3.04 -14.68 9.25
C LYS A 101 1.72 -14.73 10.03
N MET A 102 0.97 -13.62 10.06
CA MET A 102 -0.35 -13.56 10.69
C MET A 102 -1.33 -14.55 10.07
N TYR A 103 -1.28 -14.71 8.74
CA TYR A 103 -2.17 -15.60 8.01
C TYR A 103 -1.79 -17.07 8.13
N GLN A 104 -0.64 -17.37 8.72
CA GLN A 104 -0.18 -18.75 8.98
C GLN A 104 -0.76 -19.35 10.26
N ASN A 105 -1.64 -18.64 10.95
CA ASN A 105 -2.33 -19.15 12.14
C ASN A 105 -3.06 -20.47 11.84
N LYS A 106 -2.80 -21.51 12.66
CA LYS A 106 -3.37 -22.86 12.48
C LYS A 106 -4.89 -22.87 12.32
N LYS A 107 -5.63 -22.14 13.17
CA LYS A 107 -7.10 -22.09 13.09
C LYS A 107 -7.60 -21.40 11.82
N LEU A 108 -6.86 -20.40 11.33
CA LEU A 108 -7.21 -19.68 10.10
C LEU A 108 -7.01 -20.57 8.87
N ARG A 109 -5.91 -21.33 8.86
CA ARG A 109 -5.57 -22.33 7.83
C ARG A 109 -6.58 -23.47 7.79
N GLU A 110 -6.86 -24.10 8.94
CA GLU A 110 -7.82 -25.22 9.05
C GLU A 110 -9.22 -24.84 8.57
N ARG A 111 -9.59 -23.56 8.67
CA ARG A 111 -10.90 -23.06 8.23
C ARG A 111 -10.89 -22.51 6.79
N GLY A 112 -9.74 -22.48 6.13
CA GLY A 112 -9.59 -21.88 4.79
C GLY A 112 -9.98 -20.40 4.73
N LYS A 113 -9.77 -19.65 5.81
CA LYS A 113 -10.22 -18.24 5.94
C LYS A 113 -9.13 -17.20 5.69
N GLN A 114 -7.92 -17.64 5.33
CA GLN A 114 -6.75 -16.77 5.14
C GLN A 114 -7.00 -15.66 4.11
N LYS A 115 -7.43 -16.03 2.90
CA LYS A 115 -7.68 -15.05 1.82
C LYS A 115 -8.76 -14.04 2.17
N TYR A 116 -9.86 -14.47 2.78
CA TYR A 116 -10.95 -13.58 3.19
C TYR A 116 -10.50 -12.59 4.26
N MET A 117 -9.66 -13.02 5.20
CA MET A 117 -9.08 -12.14 6.21
C MET A 117 -8.10 -11.13 5.58
N LEU A 118 -7.32 -11.55 4.58
CA LEU A 118 -6.45 -10.65 3.81
C LEU A 118 -7.27 -9.59 3.08
N PHE A 119 -8.27 -10.01 2.31
CA PHE A 119 -9.11 -9.10 1.52
C PHE A 119 -9.89 -8.14 2.40
N PHE A 120 -10.40 -8.61 3.55
CA PHE A 120 -11.02 -7.77 4.55
C PHE A 120 -10.09 -6.66 5.03
N PHE A 121 -8.85 -7.00 5.40
CA PHE A 121 -7.92 -6.00 5.93
C PHE A 121 -7.44 -5.00 4.88
N LEU A 122 -7.24 -5.45 3.64
CA LEU A 122 -6.90 -4.55 2.53
C LEU A 122 -8.03 -3.55 2.26
N HIS A 123 -9.27 -4.05 2.19
CA HIS A 123 -10.45 -3.20 2.03
C HIS A 123 -10.61 -2.23 3.21
N TYR A 124 -10.57 -2.74 4.44
CA TYR A 124 -10.66 -1.89 5.62
C TYR A 124 -9.59 -0.79 5.62
N LEU A 125 -8.35 -1.10 5.27
CA LEU A 125 -7.28 -0.10 5.21
C LEU A 125 -7.56 0.95 4.12
N SER A 126 -8.02 0.54 2.93
CA SER A 126 -8.35 1.47 1.83
C SER A 126 -9.48 2.42 2.25
N THR A 127 -10.57 1.89 2.82
CA THR A 127 -11.67 2.70 3.36
C THR A 127 -11.22 3.63 4.49
N PHE A 128 -10.40 3.13 5.43
CA PHE A 128 -9.86 3.96 6.50
C PHE A 128 -9.03 5.11 5.94
N GLN A 129 -8.14 4.83 4.99
CA GLN A 129 -7.28 5.85 4.37
C GLN A 129 -8.09 6.89 3.60
N ALA A 130 -9.17 6.50 2.92
CA ALA A 130 -10.05 7.45 2.23
C ALA A 130 -10.78 8.40 3.20
N ILE A 131 -11.25 7.87 4.34
CA ILE A 131 -11.98 8.65 5.36
C ILE A 131 -11.03 9.58 6.11
N PHE A 132 -9.93 9.05 6.63
CA PHE A 132 -9.06 9.76 7.56
C PHE A 132 -7.84 10.41 6.90
N ARG A 133 -7.57 10.10 5.62
CA ARG A 133 -6.47 10.66 4.83
C ARG A 133 -5.14 10.54 5.59
N ASN A 134 -4.39 11.65 5.69
CA ASN A 134 -3.17 11.76 6.49
C ASN A 134 -3.43 12.37 7.89
N GLN A 135 -4.68 12.42 8.34
CA GLN A 135 -5.08 13.12 9.57
C GLN A 135 -5.19 12.18 10.78
N ALA A 136 -5.24 10.87 10.56
CA ALA A 136 -5.20 9.88 11.63
C ALA A 136 -4.01 8.94 11.43
N ASN A 137 -3.36 8.60 12.55
CA ASN A 137 -2.47 7.45 12.57
C ASN A 137 -3.27 6.20 12.18
N LYS A 138 -2.63 5.26 11.48
CA LYS A 138 -3.21 3.93 11.20
C LYS A 138 -3.79 3.37 12.50
N PRO A 139 -5.02 2.81 12.48
CA PRO A 139 -5.76 2.55 13.70
C PRO A 139 -5.01 1.52 14.55
N SER A 140 -4.83 1.83 15.84
CA SER A 140 -4.07 1.02 16.80
C SER A 140 -4.70 -0.36 17.09
N GLN A 141 -5.91 -0.63 16.57
CA GLN A 141 -6.53 -1.96 16.62
C GLN A 141 -5.87 -2.99 15.70
N PHE A 142 -4.87 -2.58 14.93
CA PHE A 142 -3.98 -3.48 14.20
C PHE A 142 -2.82 -4.00 15.05
N TRP A 143 -3.04 -4.41 16.31
CA TRP A 143 -2.03 -5.10 17.12
C TRP A 143 -1.57 -6.44 16.51
N VAL A 144 -2.25 -6.91 15.46
CA VAL A 144 -1.91 -8.10 14.69
C VAL A 144 -0.98 -7.79 13.50
N TRP A 145 -0.81 -6.51 13.14
CA TRP A 145 0.16 -6.11 12.12
C TRP A 145 1.55 -6.09 12.69
N THR A 146 2.46 -6.77 12.01
CA THR A 146 3.87 -6.88 12.37
C THR A 146 4.74 -5.87 11.63
N SER A 147 4.20 -5.22 10.60
CA SER A 147 4.94 -4.24 9.80
C SER A 147 5.03 -2.86 10.46
N LYS A 148 6.22 -2.27 10.43
CA LYS A 148 6.55 -0.96 11.00
C LYS A 148 6.50 0.16 9.95
N VAL A 149 5.50 0.18 9.06
CA VAL A 149 5.43 1.28 8.08
C VAL A 149 5.03 2.58 8.79
N GLU A 150 6.03 3.41 9.10
CA GLU A 150 5.90 4.62 9.91
C GLU A 150 5.40 5.85 9.12
N SER A 151 5.42 5.83 7.77
CA SER A 151 5.05 7.00 6.95
C SER A 151 4.44 6.65 5.59
N ALA A 152 3.26 6.02 5.61
CA ALA A 152 2.46 5.92 4.39
C ALA A 152 1.92 7.31 4.01
N ARG A 153 2.35 7.87 2.89
CA ARG A 153 1.75 9.10 2.36
C ARG A 153 0.52 8.72 1.54
N TYR A 154 -0.66 8.95 2.12
CA TYR A 154 -1.91 8.81 1.40
C TYR A 154 -2.12 9.99 0.44
N TYR A 155 -2.42 9.69 -0.82
CA TYR A 155 -2.74 10.69 -1.85
C TYR A 155 -4.25 10.77 -2.05
N PRO A 156 -4.95 11.71 -1.39
CA PRO A 156 -6.40 11.83 -1.53
C PRO A 156 -6.76 12.42 -2.90
N LEU A 157 -7.73 11.78 -3.56
CA LEU A 157 -8.32 12.23 -4.82
C LEU A 157 -9.80 12.58 -4.58
N SER A 158 -10.14 13.86 -4.80
CA SER A 158 -11.51 14.35 -4.63
C SER A 158 -12.48 13.75 -5.65
N ASP A 159 -13.71 13.48 -5.23
CA ASP A 159 -14.80 12.99 -6.07
C ASP A 159 -14.47 11.67 -6.81
N THR A 160 -13.81 10.73 -6.12
CA THR A 160 -13.41 9.43 -6.69
C THR A 160 -13.99 8.25 -5.92
N TRP A 161 -13.70 7.02 -6.38
CA TRP A 161 -14.07 5.79 -5.68
C TRP A 161 -13.04 5.35 -4.63
N GLN A 162 -12.07 6.20 -4.23
CA GLN A 162 -11.09 5.82 -3.22
C GLN A 162 -11.75 5.33 -1.94
N GLY A 163 -11.34 4.14 -1.47
CA GLY A 163 -11.90 3.50 -0.28
C GLY A 163 -13.37 3.07 -0.37
N ILE A 164 -14.01 3.20 -1.53
CA ILE A 164 -15.41 2.82 -1.77
C ILE A 164 -15.55 2.03 -3.08
N ILE A 165 -16.68 1.37 -3.29
CA ILE A 165 -16.88 0.47 -4.44
C ILE A 165 -18.19 0.75 -5.15
N ASN A 166 -18.24 0.50 -6.47
CA ASN A 166 -19.47 0.47 -7.25
C ASN A 166 -19.77 -0.95 -7.71
N GLY A 167 -20.59 -1.66 -6.93
CA GLY A 167 -20.90 -3.06 -7.19
C GLY A 167 -19.80 -3.99 -6.70
N LYS A 168 -19.30 -4.87 -7.57
CA LYS A 168 -18.38 -5.94 -7.18
C LYS A 168 -16.91 -5.60 -7.43
N ILE A 169 -16.05 -6.04 -6.52
CA ILE A 169 -14.61 -5.83 -6.58
C ILE A 169 -14.01 -6.84 -7.57
N LYS A 170 -13.21 -6.36 -8.52
CA LYS A 170 -12.49 -7.21 -9.49
C LYS A 170 -11.01 -7.31 -9.19
N VAL A 171 -10.42 -6.27 -8.62
CA VAL A 171 -8.99 -6.21 -8.30
C VAL A 171 -8.84 -5.83 -6.84
N ILE A 172 -7.95 -6.53 -6.15
CA ILE A 172 -7.53 -6.16 -4.81
C ILE A 172 -6.01 -6.29 -4.70
N GLY A 173 -5.36 -5.54 -3.83
CA GLY A 173 -3.91 -5.62 -3.77
C GLY A 173 -3.25 -4.76 -2.70
N ASP A 174 -1.95 -4.55 -2.86
CA ASP A 174 -1.13 -3.74 -1.96
C ASP A 174 -0.07 -2.94 -2.74
N THR A 175 0.06 -1.65 -2.46
CA THR A 175 1.06 -0.77 -3.09
C THR A 175 2.30 -0.57 -2.22
N SER A 176 2.78 -1.62 -1.57
CA SER A 176 3.98 -1.59 -0.71
C SER A 176 5.30 -1.83 -1.48
N SER A 177 5.37 -1.38 -2.73
CA SER A 177 6.45 -1.68 -3.69
C SER A 177 7.87 -1.66 -3.10
N GLY A 178 8.25 -0.54 -2.51
CA GLY A 178 9.56 -0.40 -1.90
C GLY A 178 9.77 -1.38 -0.75
N SER A 179 8.76 -1.62 0.10
CA SER A 179 8.84 -2.58 1.20
C SER A 179 8.94 -4.02 0.68
N THR A 180 8.10 -4.38 -0.28
CA THR A 180 8.07 -5.69 -0.94
C THR A 180 9.43 -6.01 -1.55
N THR A 181 9.96 -5.12 -2.40
CA THR A 181 11.25 -5.32 -3.06
C THR A 181 12.39 -5.39 -2.06
N ARG A 182 12.43 -4.50 -1.06
CA ARG A 182 13.47 -4.53 -0.01
C ARG A 182 13.44 -5.83 0.79
N GLN A 183 12.27 -6.34 1.13
CA GLN A 183 12.14 -7.59 1.86
C GLN A 183 12.61 -8.79 1.02
N LEU A 184 12.27 -8.82 -0.27
CA LEU A 184 12.74 -9.87 -1.18
C LEU A 184 14.26 -9.80 -1.38
N THR A 185 14.81 -8.59 -1.52
CA THR A 185 16.26 -8.35 -1.64
C THR A 185 17.01 -8.85 -0.40
N ARG A 186 16.50 -8.56 0.80
CA ARG A 186 17.15 -8.91 2.08
C ARG A 186 17.08 -10.40 2.42
N ASN A 187 16.05 -11.10 1.96
CA ASN A 187 15.85 -12.50 2.28
C ASN A 187 15.20 -13.25 1.13
N GLN A 188 15.99 -14.06 0.43
CA GLN A 188 15.55 -14.90 -0.68
C GLN A 188 14.45 -15.90 -0.29
N GLY A 189 14.35 -16.31 0.98
CA GLY A 189 13.25 -17.14 1.47
C GLY A 189 11.87 -16.48 1.36
N ASN A 190 11.81 -15.16 1.16
CA ASN A 190 10.56 -14.44 0.94
C ASN A 190 9.95 -14.73 -0.45
N PHE A 191 10.70 -15.26 -1.42
CA PHE A 191 10.11 -15.74 -2.68
C PHE A 191 9.17 -16.92 -2.45
N THR A 192 9.51 -17.84 -1.53
CA THR A 192 8.60 -18.93 -1.12
C THR A 192 7.34 -18.40 -0.42
N VAL A 193 7.46 -17.25 0.27
CA VAL A 193 6.29 -16.59 0.86
C VAL A 193 5.36 -16.03 -0.22
N LEU A 194 5.89 -15.47 -1.32
CA LEU A 194 5.07 -15.06 -2.47
C LEU A 194 4.32 -16.24 -3.11
N GLU A 195 4.97 -17.38 -3.25
CA GLU A 195 4.33 -18.60 -3.76
C GLU A 195 3.19 -19.05 -2.83
N ASP A 196 3.40 -19.03 -1.51
CA ASP A 196 2.36 -19.35 -0.54
C ASP A 196 1.19 -18.35 -0.59
N ILE A 197 1.48 -17.05 -0.75
CA ILE A 197 0.46 -16.02 -0.98
C ILE A 197 -0.39 -16.38 -2.19
N GLN A 198 0.25 -16.64 -3.34
CA GLN A 198 -0.42 -16.99 -4.59
C GLN A 198 -1.32 -18.23 -4.43
N ASN A 199 -0.83 -19.26 -3.75
CA ASN A 199 -1.58 -20.49 -3.49
C ASN A 199 -2.80 -20.24 -2.60
N VAL A 200 -2.66 -19.41 -1.56
CA VAL A 200 -3.74 -19.12 -0.61
C VAL A 200 -4.83 -18.23 -1.20
N ILE A 201 -4.46 -17.20 -1.97
CA ILE A 201 -5.45 -16.30 -2.59
C ILE A 201 -6.27 -17.02 -3.66
N GLY A 202 -5.67 -17.95 -4.40
CA GLY A 202 -6.33 -18.76 -5.42
C GLY A 202 -6.87 -17.96 -6.61
N ILE A 203 -6.31 -16.77 -6.86
CA ILE A 203 -6.59 -15.91 -8.01
C ILE A 203 -5.25 -15.44 -8.61
N PRO A 204 -5.20 -15.03 -9.89
CA PRO A 204 -3.97 -14.54 -10.51
C PRO A 204 -3.27 -13.45 -9.67
N LEU A 205 -2.01 -13.70 -9.32
CA LEU A 205 -1.10 -12.72 -8.72
C LEU A 205 -0.39 -11.98 -9.86
N LYS A 206 -0.53 -10.65 -9.90
CA LYS A 206 0.11 -9.79 -10.88
C LYS A 206 0.94 -8.71 -10.20
N PHE A 207 1.97 -8.24 -10.89
CA PHE A 207 2.86 -7.20 -10.42
C PHE A 207 2.78 -5.97 -11.32
N LEU A 208 2.64 -4.81 -10.70
CA LEU A 208 2.92 -3.53 -11.36
C LEU A 208 4.33 -3.10 -10.96
N HIS A 209 5.24 -3.15 -11.91
CA HIS A 209 6.64 -2.81 -11.72
C HIS A 209 6.87 -1.36 -12.11
N THR A 210 7.03 -0.48 -11.12
CA THR A 210 7.28 0.94 -11.36
C THR A 210 8.75 1.19 -11.59
N ILE A 211 9.07 1.76 -12.75
CA ILE A 211 10.43 1.97 -13.23
C ILE A 211 10.69 3.48 -13.27
N THR A 212 11.77 3.90 -12.62
CA THR A 212 12.22 5.30 -12.62
C THR A 212 13.67 5.34 -13.03
N ASN A 213 14.10 6.43 -13.67
CA ASN A 213 15.51 6.66 -13.97
C ASN A 213 16.37 6.45 -12.70
N PRO A 214 17.35 5.53 -12.69
CA PRO A 214 18.17 5.27 -11.51
C PRO A 214 18.92 6.50 -11.00
N TYR A 215 19.34 7.42 -11.89
CA TYR A 215 19.96 8.69 -11.49
C TYR A 215 19.05 9.51 -10.58
N GLU A 216 17.75 9.55 -10.88
CA GLU A 216 16.76 10.25 -10.05
C GLU A 216 16.62 9.62 -8.67
N VAL A 217 16.54 8.29 -8.61
CA VAL A 217 16.36 7.57 -7.35
C VAL A 217 17.58 7.72 -6.44
N ILE A 218 18.79 7.62 -7.02
CA ILE A 218 20.03 7.78 -6.28
C ILE A 218 20.13 9.22 -5.74
N ALA A 219 19.90 10.23 -6.56
CA ALA A 219 19.93 11.62 -6.12
C ALA A 219 18.92 11.90 -4.99
N LEU A 220 17.70 11.37 -5.09
CA LEU A 220 16.69 11.49 -4.03
C LEU A 220 17.14 10.83 -2.71
N ASN A 221 17.87 9.71 -2.76
CA ASN A 221 18.40 9.06 -1.56
C ASN A 221 19.51 9.89 -0.92
N VAL A 222 20.46 10.37 -1.72
CA VAL A 222 21.55 11.26 -1.27
C VAL A 222 20.98 12.53 -0.62
N MET A 223 19.99 13.18 -1.26
CA MET A 223 19.33 14.38 -0.72
C MET A 223 18.60 14.13 0.61
N ARG A 224 18.04 12.94 0.82
CA ARG A 224 17.38 12.59 2.10
C ARG A 224 18.39 12.42 3.23
N GLN A 225 19.56 11.87 2.93
CA GLN A 225 20.64 11.68 3.90
C GLN A 225 21.30 13.01 4.26
N SER A 226 21.54 13.89 3.29
CA SER A 226 22.16 15.21 3.54
C SER A 226 21.31 16.15 4.38
N ARG A 227 19.97 16.05 4.30
CA ARG A 227 19.06 16.77 5.23
C ARG A 227 19.15 16.29 6.68
N SER A 228 19.73 15.11 6.91
CA SER A 228 19.84 14.48 8.23
C SER A 228 21.27 14.49 8.80
N ALA A 229 22.28 14.84 8.00
CA ALA A 229 23.68 14.83 8.40
C ALA A 229 24.37 16.15 7.97
N VAL A 230 24.83 16.90 8.97
CA VAL A 230 25.74 18.04 8.79
C VAL A 230 27.05 17.48 8.25
N GLU A 231 27.39 17.84 7.01
CA GLU A 231 28.61 17.45 6.26
C GLU A 231 28.74 15.94 5.91
N VAL A 232 28.19 15.54 4.76
CA VAL A 232 28.48 14.23 4.16
C VAL A 232 29.69 14.37 3.22
N SER A 233 30.76 13.63 3.49
CA SER A 233 31.88 13.46 2.55
C SER A 233 31.36 12.78 1.27
N HIS A 234 31.59 13.41 0.12
CA HIS A 234 30.95 13.06 -1.16
C HIS A 234 31.20 11.61 -1.61
N ASP A 235 32.38 11.02 -1.35
CA ASP A 235 32.77 9.78 -2.05
C ASP A 235 32.11 8.48 -1.54
N TRP A 236 31.83 8.35 -0.23
CA TRP A 236 31.42 7.04 0.31
C TRP A 236 29.90 6.82 0.32
N SER A 237 29.11 7.89 0.40
CA SER A 237 27.64 7.79 0.47
C SER A 237 27.03 7.47 -0.90
N PHE A 238 27.54 8.08 -1.98
CA PHE A 238 26.98 7.94 -3.32
C PHE A 238 27.03 6.51 -3.85
N ILE A 239 28.23 5.89 -3.83
CA ILE A 239 28.43 4.54 -4.39
C ILE A 239 27.61 3.49 -3.63
N ASN A 240 27.45 3.64 -2.31
CA ASN A 240 26.63 2.72 -1.52
C ASN A 240 25.14 2.88 -1.85
N ASP A 241 24.64 4.11 -1.98
CA ASP A 241 23.26 4.37 -2.41
C ASP A 241 22.99 3.80 -3.81
N ALA A 242 23.94 3.95 -4.73
CA ALA A 242 23.85 3.40 -6.06
C ALA A 242 23.81 1.86 -6.06
N LYS A 243 24.69 1.21 -5.29
CA LYS A 243 24.70 -0.25 -5.11
C LYS A 243 23.40 -0.75 -4.49
N ASP A 244 22.87 -0.05 -3.49
CA ASP A 244 21.60 -0.41 -2.85
C ASP A 244 20.44 -0.32 -3.85
N VAL A 245 20.39 0.73 -4.68
CA VAL A 245 19.39 0.85 -5.76
C VAL A 245 19.51 -0.32 -6.74
N PHE A 246 20.71 -0.66 -7.20
CA PHE A 246 20.88 -1.75 -8.15
C PHE A 246 20.63 -3.15 -7.56
N ALA A 247 20.78 -3.34 -6.25
CA ALA A 247 20.34 -4.57 -5.59
C ALA A 247 18.80 -4.74 -5.65
N LEU A 248 18.05 -3.64 -5.55
CA LEU A 248 16.60 -3.63 -5.75
C LEU A 248 16.24 -3.88 -7.23
N VAL A 249 16.98 -3.28 -8.16
CA VAL A 249 16.80 -3.50 -9.61
C VAL A 249 17.00 -4.98 -9.97
N GLU A 250 18.07 -5.60 -9.47
CA GLU A 250 18.35 -7.04 -9.68
C GLU A 250 17.20 -7.91 -9.14
N THR A 251 16.70 -7.60 -7.94
CA THR A 251 15.55 -8.32 -7.38
C THR A 251 14.29 -8.17 -8.26
N ASN A 252 14.02 -6.98 -8.79
CA ASN A 252 12.93 -6.78 -9.74
C ASN A 252 13.15 -7.55 -11.05
N ALA A 253 14.39 -7.64 -11.54
CA ALA A 253 14.73 -8.45 -12.72
C ALA A 253 14.45 -9.94 -12.48
N GLN A 254 14.74 -10.44 -11.27
CA GLN A 254 14.40 -11.80 -10.85
C GLN A 254 12.88 -12.02 -10.84
N ILE A 255 12.10 -11.09 -10.29
CA ILE A 255 10.62 -11.17 -10.29
C ILE A 255 10.09 -11.17 -11.73
N ARG A 256 10.58 -10.27 -12.60
CA ARG A 256 10.23 -10.25 -14.04
C ARG A 256 10.50 -11.59 -14.71
N LYS A 257 11.64 -12.21 -14.42
CA LYS A 257 12.00 -13.53 -14.97
C LYS A 257 11.09 -14.65 -14.45
N LEU A 258 10.73 -14.63 -13.17
CA LEU A 258 9.93 -15.67 -12.54
C LEU A 258 8.45 -15.60 -12.93
N TYR A 259 7.91 -14.39 -13.04
CA TYR A 259 6.47 -14.16 -13.23
C TYR A 259 6.08 -13.76 -14.67
N GLY A 260 7.04 -13.43 -15.53
CA GLY A 260 6.83 -13.21 -16.95
C GLY A 260 5.69 -12.22 -17.24
N ASP A 261 4.70 -12.69 -18.00
CA ASP A 261 3.51 -11.90 -18.40
C ASP A 261 2.61 -11.47 -17.24
N ALA A 262 2.86 -11.96 -16.02
CA ALA A 262 2.22 -11.45 -14.81
C ALA A 262 2.89 -10.19 -14.24
N VAL A 263 3.91 -9.62 -14.92
CA VAL A 263 4.55 -8.35 -14.56
C VAL A 263 4.31 -7.32 -15.66
N LEU A 264 3.75 -6.16 -15.30
CA LEU A 264 3.65 -5.01 -16.18
C LEU A 264 4.64 -3.93 -15.73
N ASP A 265 5.57 -3.61 -16.61
CA ASP A 265 6.49 -2.49 -16.46
C ASP A 265 5.74 -1.16 -16.68
N ILE A 266 5.89 -0.21 -15.75
CA ILE A 266 5.33 1.15 -15.81
C ILE A 266 6.48 2.12 -15.64
N SER A 267 6.92 2.74 -16.75
CA SER A 267 7.88 3.84 -16.70
C SER A 267 7.23 5.08 -16.06
N THR A 268 7.92 5.70 -15.12
CA THR A 268 7.54 6.99 -14.53
C THR A 268 7.42 8.08 -15.59
N ASP A 269 8.31 8.08 -16.59
CA ASP A 269 8.30 9.09 -17.65
C ASP A 269 7.06 8.89 -18.53
N ASP A 270 6.71 7.66 -18.90
CA ASP A 270 5.50 7.39 -19.66
C ASP A 270 4.24 7.69 -18.85
N TYR A 271 4.26 7.38 -17.55
CA TYR A 271 3.13 7.65 -16.67
C TYR A 271 2.85 9.14 -16.49
N ILE A 272 3.88 9.98 -16.49
CA ILE A 272 3.75 11.43 -16.39
C ILE A 272 3.42 12.06 -17.75
N ASN A 273 4.09 11.63 -18.83
CA ASN A 273 3.97 12.26 -20.15
C ASN A 273 2.80 11.72 -20.97
N ASN A 274 2.38 10.47 -20.74
CA ASN A 274 1.32 9.78 -21.47
C ASN A 274 0.31 9.12 -20.51
N PRO A 275 -0.21 9.83 -19.49
CA PRO A 275 -0.96 9.24 -18.38
C PRO A 275 -2.18 8.42 -18.84
N ARG A 276 -2.89 8.91 -19.86
CA ARG A 276 -4.07 8.24 -20.42
C ARG A 276 -3.74 6.88 -21.03
N GLU A 277 -2.70 6.82 -21.87
CA GLU A 277 -2.30 5.57 -22.53
C GLU A 277 -1.76 4.56 -21.52
N THR A 278 -0.91 5.01 -20.58
CA THR A 278 -0.40 4.14 -19.51
C THR A 278 -1.52 3.59 -18.64
N MET A 279 -2.53 4.39 -18.30
CA MET A 279 -3.68 3.89 -17.54
C MET A 279 -4.55 2.90 -18.32
N ILE A 280 -4.70 3.08 -19.64
CA ILE A 280 -5.40 2.10 -20.49
C ILE A 280 -4.65 0.76 -20.48
N GLN A 281 -3.32 0.78 -20.55
CA GLN A 281 -2.49 -0.42 -20.47
C GLN A 281 -2.65 -1.11 -19.11
N ILE A 282 -2.62 -0.36 -18.00
CA ILE A 282 -2.83 -0.90 -16.65
C ILE A 282 -4.23 -1.51 -16.52
N CYS A 283 -5.29 -0.82 -16.95
CA CYS A 283 -6.65 -1.34 -16.92
C CYS A 283 -6.79 -2.64 -17.73
N ARG A 284 -6.21 -2.70 -18.93
CA ARG A 284 -6.20 -3.90 -19.77
C ARG A 284 -5.48 -5.05 -19.07
N PHE A 285 -4.32 -4.77 -18.51
CA PHE A 285 -3.52 -5.74 -17.76
C PHE A 285 -4.28 -6.28 -16.54
N LEU A 286 -4.97 -5.41 -15.79
CA LEU A 286 -5.78 -5.77 -14.63
C LEU A 286 -7.18 -6.30 -14.98
N GLN A 287 -7.55 -6.32 -16.26
CA GLN A 287 -8.85 -6.79 -16.77
C GLN A 287 -10.05 -6.03 -16.17
N VAL A 288 -9.90 -4.71 -16.01
CA VAL A 288 -10.97 -3.79 -15.58
C VAL A 288 -11.32 -2.80 -16.69
N THR A 289 -12.53 -2.28 -16.64
CA THR A 289 -13.01 -1.31 -17.63
C THR A 289 -12.47 0.09 -17.30
N CYS A 290 -11.64 0.66 -18.18
CA CYS A 290 -11.22 2.05 -18.05
C CYS A 290 -12.25 2.99 -18.72
N TYR A 291 -12.94 3.81 -17.93
CA TYR A 291 -13.92 4.78 -18.43
C TYR A 291 -13.26 6.15 -18.69
N ASN A 292 -13.71 6.88 -19.72
CA ASN A 292 -13.17 8.21 -20.03
C ASN A 292 -13.22 9.16 -18.84
N SER A 293 -14.33 9.20 -18.09
CA SER A 293 -14.47 10.06 -16.90
C SER A 293 -13.47 9.75 -15.78
N TYR A 294 -12.96 8.52 -15.71
CA TYR A 294 -11.88 8.16 -14.81
C TYR A 294 -10.53 8.61 -15.37
N LEU A 295 -10.25 8.34 -16.65
CA LEU A 295 -9.02 8.74 -17.33
C LEU A 295 -8.80 10.26 -17.29
N ASP A 296 -9.85 11.06 -17.53
CA ASP A 296 -9.78 12.52 -17.53
C ASP A 296 -9.40 13.07 -16.14
N LYS A 297 -9.81 12.38 -15.05
CA LYS A 297 -9.38 12.72 -13.68
C LYS A 297 -7.92 12.37 -13.45
N VAL A 298 -7.47 11.21 -13.94
CA VAL A 298 -6.06 10.80 -13.80
C VAL A 298 -5.12 11.79 -14.49
N GLU A 299 -5.46 12.19 -15.71
CA GLU A 299 -4.67 13.16 -16.49
C GLU A 299 -4.55 14.51 -15.74
N LYS A 300 -5.65 14.99 -15.18
CA LYS A 300 -5.66 16.22 -14.37
C LYS A 300 -4.74 16.15 -13.14
N GLU A 301 -4.67 14.98 -12.48
CA GLU A 301 -3.87 14.79 -11.27
C GLU A 301 -2.37 14.62 -11.55
N LEU A 302 -2.01 14.12 -12.73
CA LEU A 302 -0.63 13.84 -13.12
C LEU A 302 0.08 15.00 -13.82
N ASN A 303 -0.66 16.01 -14.31
CA ASN A 303 -0.13 17.25 -14.93
C ASN A 303 0.64 18.20 -13.97
N LYS A 304 1.31 17.68 -12.94
CA LYS A 304 2.17 18.46 -12.03
C LYS A 304 3.63 18.28 -12.44
N GLU A 305 4.37 19.40 -12.52
CA GLU A 305 5.78 19.43 -12.93
C GLU A 305 6.64 18.40 -12.17
N SER A 306 7.41 17.63 -12.92
CA SER A 306 8.44 16.74 -12.39
C SER A 306 9.72 17.55 -12.18
N THR A 307 10.21 17.60 -10.94
CA THR A 307 11.54 18.13 -10.65
C THR A 307 12.57 17.03 -10.86
N ARG A 308 13.57 17.30 -11.70
CA ARG A 308 14.73 16.42 -11.90
C ARG A 308 15.61 16.52 -10.65
N ALA A 309 15.57 15.52 -9.78
CA ALA A 309 16.37 15.45 -8.57
C ALA A 309 17.84 15.20 -8.88
N ARG A 310 18.14 14.49 -9.97
CA ARG A 310 19.53 14.26 -10.42
C ARG A 310 20.31 15.53 -10.74
N ASP A 311 19.63 16.60 -11.15
CA ASP A 311 20.25 17.90 -11.41
C ASP A 311 20.52 18.71 -10.12
N GLN A 312 20.08 18.22 -8.95
CA GLN A 312 20.20 18.90 -7.65
C GLN A 312 21.35 18.36 -6.78
N VAL A 313 22.12 17.40 -7.28
CA VAL A 313 23.30 16.85 -6.61
C VAL A 313 24.50 16.90 -7.55
N ILE A 314 25.71 16.89 -6.99
CA ILE A 314 26.96 16.90 -7.77
C ILE A 314 27.32 15.46 -8.13
N TRP A 315 27.65 15.24 -9.41
CA TRP A 315 28.05 13.95 -9.97
C TRP A 315 29.43 14.05 -10.58
N THR A 316 30.31 13.13 -10.23
CA THR A 316 31.56 12.90 -10.98
C THR A 316 31.26 12.14 -12.28
N ASP A 317 32.16 12.24 -13.25
CA ASP A 317 32.00 11.49 -14.49
C ASP A 317 32.16 9.97 -14.28
N GLU A 318 33.02 9.56 -13.33
CA GLU A 318 33.17 8.15 -12.93
C GLU A 318 31.86 7.56 -12.37
N GLU A 319 31.14 8.31 -11.53
CA GLU A 319 29.83 7.88 -11.00
C GLU A 319 28.77 7.77 -12.11
N LYS A 320 28.75 8.72 -13.05
CA LYS A 320 27.84 8.66 -14.20
C LYS A 320 28.12 7.45 -15.07
N GLU A 321 29.38 7.20 -15.40
CA GLU A 321 29.81 6.05 -16.20
C GLU A 321 29.48 4.72 -15.51
N TRP A 322 29.70 4.63 -14.20
CA TRP A 322 29.37 3.44 -13.43
C TRP A 322 27.86 3.15 -13.44
N VAL A 323 27.02 4.17 -13.17
CA VAL A 323 25.56 4.00 -13.20
C VAL A 323 25.07 3.65 -14.61
N ALA A 324 25.65 4.24 -15.66
CA ALA A 324 25.33 3.91 -17.05
C ALA A 324 25.68 2.45 -17.36
N ALA A 325 26.84 1.96 -16.89
CA ALA A 325 27.25 0.57 -17.05
C ALA A 325 26.28 -0.40 -16.35
N GLU A 326 25.80 -0.06 -15.15
CA GLU A 326 24.78 -0.86 -14.45
C GLU A 326 23.41 -0.82 -15.15
N ILE A 327 22.94 0.36 -15.61
CA ILE A 327 21.70 0.51 -16.40
C ILE A 327 21.70 -0.45 -17.59
N ASN A 328 22.82 -0.52 -18.32
CA ASN A 328 22.95 -1.31 -19.54
C ASN A 328 22.77 -2.82 -19.34
N LYS A 329 22.88 -3.33 -18.11
CA LYS A 329 22.64 -4.75 -17.79
C LYS A 329 21.17 -5.13 -17.86
N TYR A 330 20.24 -4.18 -17.70
CA TYR A 330 18.81 -4.44 -17.56
C TYR A 330 18.02 -3.86 -18.72
N SER A 331 17.32 -4.71 -19.47
CA SER A 331 16.59 -4.28 -20.68
C SER A 331 15.54 -3.20 -20.43
N PHE A 332 14.90 -3.22 -19.26
CA PHE A 332 13.87 -2.27 -18.86
C PHE A 332 14.41 -0.91 -18.38
N LEU A 333 15.73 -0.76 -18.28
CA LEU A 333 16.37 0.51 -17.91
C LEU A 333 17.07 1.20 -19.08
N LYS A 334 17.26 0.52 -20.22
CA LYS A 334 18.11 1.00 -21.33
C LYS A 334 17.68 2.32 -21.96
N SER A 335 16.44 2.75 -21.76
CA SER A 335 15.94 4.04 -22.25
C SER A 335 16.36 5.22 -21.36
N PHE A 336 16.92 4.97 -20.17
CA PHE A 336 17.31 6.03 -19.25
C PHE A 336 18.75 6.48 -19.48
N GLU A 337 18.89 7.79 -19.54
CA GLU A 337 20.17 8.50 -19.61
C GLU A 337 20.24 9.54 -18.50
N PHE A 338 21.42 10.14 -18.31
CA PHE A 338 21.60 11.24 -17.37
C PHE A 338 20.81 12.49 -17.81
#